data_AF-A0A7Y9LDF3-F1
#
_entry.id   AF-A0A7Y9LDF3-F1
#
_cell.length_a   1.000
_cell.length_b   1.000
_cell.length_c   1.000
_cell.angle_alpha   90.00
_cell.angle_beta   90.00
_cell.angle_gamma   90.00
#
_symmetry.space_group_name_H-M   'P 1'
#
loop_
_entity.id
_entity.type
_entity.pdbx_description
1 polymer ?
#
loop_
_entity_poly.entity_id
_entity_poly.type
_entity_poly.pdbx_seq_one_letter_code
_entity_poly.pdbx_strand_id
1 'polypeptide(L)'
;MITETTFAALVSDRATADAMLGDLVEERSEIAAERGESAARRWYRWELIRSAPALVWRRMREAPVPVLLWALLGLLIIGAVAPVIGMAIELLQQVITGPTPYTDLFVPLAIGHLVGGVAAGGIVGRLSRRAPLATAVWVALAWIAWLIISVVLSPVAVWMLLTPVGSVTEVNLAGRTFSIVAGVPDLLVIIGVLAGGFAVTLRSAPGPRTSGRSPLSARPPH
;
A
#
# COMPACT_ATOMS: atom_id res chain seq x y z
N MET A 1 -0.85 12.65 -14.40
CA MET A 1 -0.07 11.43 -14.75
C MET A 1 0.00 10.39 -13.62
N ILE A 2 0.76 10.54 -12.52
CA ILE A 2 0.82 9.48 -11.47
C ILE A 2 -0.55 9.23 -10.81
N THR A 3 -1.34 10.28 -10.58
CA THR A 3 -2.67 10.16 -9.95
C THR A 3 -3.70 9.47 -10.85
N GLU A 4 -3.68 9.74 -12.16
CA GLU A 4 -4.58 9.11 -13.14
C GLU A 4 -4.29 7.62 -13.31
N THR A 5 -3.01 7.24 -13.41
CA THR A 5 -2.63 5.82 -13.55
C THR A 5 -2.98 5.02 -12.30
N THR A 6 -2.84 5.64 -11.13
CA THR A 6 -3.25 5.04 -9.86
C THR A 6 -4.76 4.86 -9.80
N PHE A 7 -5.51 5.89 -10.18
CA PHE A 7 -6.97 5.85 -10.22
C PHE A 7 -7.50 4.80 -11.20
N ALA A 8 -6.94 4.75 -12.41
CA ALA A 8 -7.31 3.74 -13.41
C ALA A 8 -7.01 2.31 -12.93
N ALA A 9 -5.94 2.11 -12.17
CA ALA A 9 -5.60 0.80 -11.59
C ALA A 9 -6.50 0.39 -10.41
N LEU A 10 -7.30 1.31 -9.86
CA LEU A 10 -8.33 1.02 -8.85
C LEU A 10 -9.67 0.60 -9.46
N VAL A 11 -9.96 1.03 -10.69
CA VAL A 11 -11.20 0.70 -11.41
C VAL A 11 -11.03 -0.61 -12.18
N SER A 12 -11.91 -1.59 -11.95
CA SER A 12 -11.84 -2.94 -12.57
C SER A 12 -12.16 -2.96 -14.05
N ASP A 13 -13.03 -2.05 -14.48
CA ASP A 13 -13.47 -1.90 -15.85
C ASP A 13 -12.85 -0.66 -16.46
N ARG A 14 -12.10 -0.87 -17.55
CA ARG A 14 -11.45 0.20 -18.28
C ARG A 14 -12.46 1.17 -18.89
N ALA A 15 -13.62 0.68 -19.34
CA ALA A 15 -14.64 1.55 -19.91
C ALA A 15 -15.23 2.50 -18.84
N THR A 16 -15.54 1.97 -17.67
CA THR A 16 -15.94 2.79 -16.51
C THR A 16 -14.84 3.77 -16.09
N ALA A 17 -13.58 3.33 -16.07
CA ALA A 17 -12.45 4.19 -15.71
C ALA A 17 -12.29 5.37 -16.69
N ASP A 18 -12.35 5.06 -17.98
CA ASP A 18 -12.20 6.04 -19.06
C ASP A 18 -13.40 7.02 -19.06
N ALA A 19 -14.62 6.55 -18.77
CA ALA A 19 -15.79 7.40 -18.62
C ALA A 19 -15.65 8.36 -17.42
N MET A 20 -15.33 7.84 -16.24
CA MET A 20 -15.13 8.67 -15.03
C MET A 20 -13.99 9.68 -15.20
N LEU A 21 -12.88 9.27 -15.83
CA LEU A 21 -11.77 10.17 -16.12
C LEU A 21 -12.16 11.22 -17.18
N GLY A 22 -13.02 10.86 -18.13
CA GLY A 22 -13.61 11.77 -19.11
C GLY A 22 -14.41 12.88 -18.42
N ASP A 23 -15.37 12.49 -17.57
CA ASP A 23 -16.22 13.43 -16.82
C ASP A 23 -15.36 14.40 -15.98
N LEU A 24 -14.36 13.87 -15.26
CA LEU A 24 -13.46 14.69 -14.45
C LEU A 24 -12.58 15.64 -15.28
N VAL A 25 -12.26 15.27 -16.52
CA VAL A 25 -11.48 16.13 -17.44
C VAL A 25 -12.34 17.24 -18.00
N GLU A 26 -13.60 16.95 -18.33
CA GLU A 26 -14.58 17.94 -18.78
C GLU A 26 -14.82 18.99 -17.67
N GLU A 27 -15.14 18.54 -16.46
CA GLU A 27 -15.37 19.44 -15.31
C GLU A 27 -14.10 20.23 -14.92
N ARG A 28 -12.90 19.61 -15.05
CA ARG A 28 -11.63 20.34 -14.88
C ARG A 28 -11.52 21.49 -15.89
N SER A 29 -11.95 21.30 -17.13
CA SER A 29 -11.86 22.32 -18.17
C SER A 29 -12.78 23.51 -17.88
N GLU A 30 -13.97 23.25 -17.34
CA GLU A 30 -14.91 24.27 -16.89
C GLU A 30 -14.32 25.08 -15.73
N ILE A 31 -13.77 24.40 -14.71
CA ILE A 31 -13.12 25.06 -13.57
C ILE A 31 -11.89 25.85 -14.01
N ALA A 32 -11.16 25.38 -15.03
CA ALA A 32 -10.02 26.11 -15.58
C ALA A 32 -10.47 27.41 -16.26
N ALA A 33 -11.61 27.40 -16.95
CA ALA A 33 -12.18 28.59 -17.57
C ALA A 33 -12.68 29.60 -16.51
N GLU A 34 -13.26 29.15 -15.41
CA GLU A 34 -13.80 30.03 -14.37
C GLU A 34 -12.75 30.55 -13.37
N ARG A 35 -11.84 29.68 -12.93
CA ARG A 35 -10.96 29.91 -11.76
C ARG A 35 -9.48 29.78 -12.08
N GLY A 36 -9.14 29.47 -13.33
CA GLY A 36 -7.79 29.31 -13.81
C GLY A 36 -7.19 27.91 -13.61
N GLU A 37 -6.14 27.64 -14.37
CA GLU A 37 -5.51 26.33 -14.51
C GLU A 37 -4.86 25.80 -13.21
N SER A 38 -4.46 26.68 -12.29
CA SER A 38 -3.89 26.26 -11.00
C SER A 38 -4.96 25.71 -10.05
N ALA A 39 -6.12 26.36 -9.98
CA ALA A 39 -7.27 25.93 -9.19
C ALA A 39 -7.85 24.63 -9.74
N ALA A 40 -8.02 24.54 -11.07
CA ALA A 40 -8.49 23.34 -11.75
C ALA A 40 -7.62 22.10 -11.46
N ARG A 41 -6.28 22.26 -11.51
CA ARG A 41 -5.35 21.17 -11.16
C ARG A 41 -5.46 20.72 -9.71
N ARG A 42 -5.68 21.65 -8.77
CA ARG A 42 -5.83 21.32 -7.35
C ARG A 42 -7.15 20.60 -7.11
N TRP A 43 -8.24 21.11 -7.69
CA TRP A 43 -9.56 20.50 -7.64
C TRP A 43 -9.54 19.07 -8.20
N TYR A 44 -8.98 18.89 -9.40
CA TYR A 44 -8.91 17.57 -10.05
C TYR A 44 -8.16 16.53 -9.21
N ARG A 45 -7.03 16.91 -8.60
CA ARG A 45 -6.29 16.03 -7.69
C ARG A 45 -7.10 15.69 -6.45
N TRP A 46 -7.81 16.66 -5.89
CA TRP A 46 -8.64 16.45 -4.71
C TRP A 46 -9.82 15.53 -5.02
N GLU A 47 -10.49 15.69 -6.15
CA GLU A 47 -11.61 14.84 -6.54
C GLU A 47 -11.15 13.40 -6.79
N LEU A 48 -10.02 13.19 -7.49
CA LEU A 48 -9.42 11.85 -7.64
C LEU A 48 -9.14 11.17 -6.28
N ILE A 49 -8.59 11.91 -5.32
CA ILE A 49 -8.31 11.39 -3.97
C ILE A 49 -9.62 11.11 -3.22
N ARG A 50 -10.61 11.99 -3.34
CA ARG A 50 -11.91 11.89 -2.68
C ARG A 50 -12.71 10.68 -3.18
N SER A 51 -12.66 10.39 -4.48
CA SER A 51 -13.42 9.27 -5.07
C SER A 51 -12.72 7.92 -4.90
N ALA A 52 -11.39 7.90 -4.66
CA ALA A 52 -10.61 6.67 -4.55
C ALA A 52 -11.12 5.69 -3.46
N PRO A 53 -11.48 6.10 -2.23
CA PRO A 53 -12.00 5.19 -1.20
C PRO A 53 -13.28 4.46 -1.61
N ALA A 54 -14.20 5.14 -2.28
CA ALA A 54 -15.46 4.54 -2.74
C ALA A 54 -15.21 3.47 -3.81
N LEU A 55 -14.25 3.72 -4.71
CA LEU A 55 -13.84 2.76 -5.74
C LEU A 55 -13.13 1.55 -5.14
N VAL A 56 -12.22 1.77 -4.20
CA VAL A 56 -11.57 0.71 -3.43
C VAL A 56 -12.63 -0.14 -2.72
N TRP A 57 -13.57 0.49 -2.03
CA TRP A 57 -14.64 -0.20 -1.30
C TRP A 57 -15.54 -1.04 -2.21
N ARG A 58 -15.97 -0.48 -3.35
CA ARG A 58 -16.73 -1.23 -4.34
C ARG A 58 -15.94 -2.43 -4.84
N ARG A 59 -14.64 -2.24 -5.12
CA ARG A 59 -13.78 -3.33 -5.59
C ARG A 59 -13.58 -4.41 -4.55
N MET A 60 -13.52 -4.03 -3.28
CA MET A 60 -13.47 -4.98 -2.16
C MET A 60 -14.74 -5.83 -2.10
N ARG A 61 -15.92 -5.23 -2.23
CA ARG A 61 -17.19 -5.98 -2.23
C ARG A 61 -17.30 -6.96 -3.40
N GLU A 62 -16.77 -6.60 -4.55
CA GLU A 62 -16.77 -7.41 -5.75
C GLU A 62 -15.52 -8.32 -5.86
N ALA A 63 -14.69 -8.39 -4.81
CA ALA A 63 -13.41 -9.08 -4.88
C ALA A 63 -13.63 -10.59 -5.03
N PRO A 64 -13.15 -11.21 -6.13
CA PRO A 64 -13.30 -12.64 -6.32
C PRO A 64 -12.37 -13.39 -5.35
N VAL A 65 -12.74 -14.62 -4.97
CA VAL A 65 -11.97 -15.52 -4.09
C VAL A 65 -10.44 -15.52 -4.32
N PRO A 66 -9.92 -15.45 -5.57
CA PRO A 66 -8.48 -15.34 -5.81
C PRO A 66 -7.81 -14.13 -5.15
N VAL A 67 -8.48 -12.98 -5.04
CA VAL A 67 -7.94 -11.79 -4.36
C VAL A 67 -7.71 -12.07 -2.87
N LEU A 68 -8.62 -12.81 -2.23
CA LEU A 68 -8.47 -13.22 -0.84
C LEU A 68 -7.32 -14.22 -0.67
N LEU A 69 -7.20 -15.20 -1.58
CA LEU A 69 -6.09 -16.15 -1.57
C LEU A 69 -4.73 -15.43 -1.74
N TRP A 70 -4.66 -14.42 -2.60
CA TRP A 70 -3.47 -13.60 -2.74
C TRP A 70 -3.19 -12.74 -1.51
N ALA A 71 -4.23 -12.24 -0.83
CA ALA A 71 -4.07 -11.51 0.42
C ALA A 71 -3.50 -12.41 1.52
N LEU A 72 -3.99 -13.65 1.64
CA LEU A 72 -3.47 -14.67 2.55
C LEU A 72 -2.01 -15.04 2.22
N LEU A 73 -1.67 -15.16 0.93
CA LEU A 73 -0.28 -15.37 0.52
C LEU A 73 0.60 -14.18 0.93
N GLY A 74 0.13 -12.95 0.78
CA GLY A 74 0.84 -11.75 1.23
C GLY A 74 1.12 -11.77 2.73
N LEU A 75 0.11 -12.12 3.53
CA LEU A 75 0.25 -12.34 4.98
C LEU A 75 1.31 -13.41 5.30
N LEU A 76 1.29 -14.54 4.59
CA LEU A 76 2.27 -15.61 4.76
C LEU A 76 3.69 -15.14 4.44
N ILE A 77 3.85 -14.34 3.37
CA ILE A 77 5.14 -13.75 2.99
C ILE A 77 5.64 -12.81 4.10
N ILE A 78 4.79 -11.93 4.61
CA ILE A 78 5.18 -11.01 5.70
C ILE A 78 5.59 -11.82 6.93
N GLY A 79 4.77 -12.80 7.33
CA GLY A 79 5.02 -13.66 8.49
C GLY A 79 6.27 -14.53 8.36
N ALA A 80 6.72 -14.87 7.15
CA ALA A 80 7.95 -15.62 6.93
C ALA A 80 9.19 -14.71 6.79
N VAL A 81 9.08 -13.63 6.01
CA VAL A 81 10.22 -12.77 5.66
C VAL A 81 10.60 -11.84 6.80
N ALA A 82 9.61 -11.21 7.45
CA ALA A 82 9.88 -10.24 8.51
C ALA A 82 10.71 -10.80 9.67
N PRO A 83 10.37 -11.97 10.26
CA PRO A 83 11.17 -12.53 11.34
C PRO A 83 12.54 -13.00 10.88
N VAL A 84 12.66 -13.58 9.68
CA VAL A 84 13.96 -14.05 9.16
C VAL A 84 14.93 -12.89 8.96
N ILE A 85 14.47 -11.80 8.33
CA ILE A 85 15.29 -10.60 8.13
C ILE A 85 15.61 -9.93 9.47
N GLY A 86 14.62 -9.80 10.36
CA GLY A 86 14.85 -9.24 11.69
C GLY A 86 15.90 -10.02 12.49
N MET A 87 15.81 -11.36 12.51
CA MET A 87 16.79 -12.22 13.17
C MET A 87 18.17 -12.15 12.52
N ALA A 88 18.25 -12.07 11.18
CA ALA A 88 19.52 -11.95 10.48
C ALA A 88 20.24 -10.63 10.79
N ILE A 89 19.50 -9.51 10.85
CA ILE A 89 20.04 -8.20 11.21
C ILE A 89 20.51 -8.20 12.67
N GLU A 90 19.70 -8.74 13.59
CA GLU A 90 20.08 -8.87 15.01
C GLU A 90 21.36 -9.69 15.16
N LEU A 91 21.44 -10.86 14.50
CA LEU A 91 22.63 -11.72 14.56
C LEU A 91 23.86 -10.98 14.03
N LEU A 92 23.72 -10.23 12.94
CA LEU A 92 24.79 -9.42 12.39
C LEU A 92 25.22 -8.32 13.36
N GLN A 93 24.28 -7.66 14.03
CA GLN A 93 24.59 -6.66 15.05
C GLN A 93 25.36 -7.28 16.21
N GLN A 94 24.93 -8.43 16.71
CA GLN A 94 25.63 -9.15 17.79
C GLN A 94 27.07 -9.51 17.41
N VAL A 95 27.33 -9.86 16.15
CA VAL A 95 28.69 -10.12 15.64
C VAL A 95 29.55 -8.86 15.61
N ILE A 96 28.97 -7.70 15.28
CA ILE A 96 29.70 -6.43 15.12
C ILE A 96 29.93 -5.73 16.46
N THR A 97 28.89 -5.66 17.31
CA THR A 97 28.87 -4.84 18.53
C THR A 97 28.89 -5.64 19.83
N GLY A 98 28.82 -6.97 19.76
CA GLY A 98 28.67 -7.85 20.92
C GLY A 98 27.21 -7.99 21.37
N PRO A 99 26.94 -8.76 22.45
CA PRO A 99 25.59 -9.07 22.90
C PRO A 99 24.80 -7.81 23.26
N THR A 100 23.73 -7.56 22.53
CA THR A 100 22.76 -6.50 22.78
C THR A 100 21.64 -7.00 23.70
N PRO A 101 21.09 -6.15 24.57
CA PRO A 101 19.89 -6.50 25.31
C PRO A 101 18.74 -6.74 24.32
N TYR A 102 17.88 -7.74 24.61
CA TYR A 102 16.72 -8.10 23.78
C TYR A 102 15.77 -6.92 23.47
N THR A 103 15.87 -5.82 24.22
CA THR A 103 15.13 -4.57 23.99
C THR A 103 15.51 -3.85 22.68
N ASP A 104 16.66 -4.17 22.07
CA ASP A 104 17.11 -3.57 20.81
C ASP A 104 16.59 -4.27 19.55
N LEU A 105 15.85 -5.38 19.70
CA LEU A 105 15.21 -6.13 18.60
C LEU A 105 14.22 -5.30 17.77
N PHE A 106 13.80 -4.14 18.28
CA PHE A 106 12.83 -3.27 17.66
C PHE A 106 13.23 -2.82 16.26
N VAL A 107 14.46 -2.31 16.09
CA VAL A 107 14.93 -1.77 14.80
C VAL A 107 15.11 -2.89 13.76
N PRO A 108 15.77 -4.03 14.06
CA PRO A 108 15.82 -5.17 13.16
C PRO A 108 14.44 -5.65 12.73
N LEU A 109 13.50 -5.75 13.68
CA LEU A 109 12.15 -6.21 13.41
C LEU A 109 11.38 -5.22 12.52
N ALA A 110 11.50 -3.92 12.76
CA ALA A 110 10.91 -2.86 11.95
C ALA A 110 11.40 -2.91 10.48
N ILE A 111 12.70 -3.13 10.28
CA ILE A 111 13.30 -3.32 8.94
C ILE A 111 12.74 -4.59 8.29
N GLY A 112 12.69 -5.71 9.03
CA GLY A 112 12.12 -6.96 8.54
C GLY A 112 10.68 -6.81 8.07
N HIS A 113 9.85 -6.09 8.84
CA HIS A 113 8.45 -5.79 8.50
C HIS A 113 8.32 -4.93 7.24
N LEU A 114 9.15 -3.90 7.09
CA LEU A 114 9.20 -3.10 5.87
C LEU A 114 9.55 -3.96 4.64
N VAL A 115 10.62 -4.76 4.74
CA VAL A 115 11.08 -5.63 3.65
C VAL A 115 10.04 -6.68 3.29
N GLY A 116 9.48 -7.35 4.30
CA GLY A 116 8.40 -8.33 4.15
C GLY A 116 7.16 -7.72 3.50
N GLY A 117 6.78 -6.51 3.92
CA GLY A 117 5.68 -5.75 3.32
C GLY A 117 5.94 -5.44 1.84
N VAL A 118 7.10 -4.89 1.49
CA VAL A 118 7.48 -4.61 0.09
C VAL A 118 7.47 -5.87 -0.78
N ALA A 119 8.02 -6.97 -0.26
CA ALA A 119 8.04 -8.25 -0.95
C ALA A 119 6.62 -8.78 -1.18
N ALA A 120 5.78 -8.78 -0.16
CA ALA A 120 4.38 -9.20 -0.25
C ALA A 120 3.61 -8.36 -1.27
N GLY A 121 3.67 -7.02 -1.16
CA GLY A 121 3.02 -6.11 -2.11
C GLY A 121 3.46 -6.31 -3.55
N GLY A 122 4.77 -6.48 -3.77
CA GLY A 122 5.34 -6.71 -5.10
C GLY A 122 4.97 -8.08 -5.70
N ILE A 123 5.03 -9.16 -4.92
CA ILE A 123 4.68 -10.51 -5.38
C ILE A 123 3.19 -10.59 -5.67
N VAL A 124 2.36 -10.17 -4.71
CA VAL A 124 0.91 -10.18 -4.83
C VAL A 124 0.43 -9.28 -5.96
N GLY A 125 1.01 -8.09 -6.11
CA GLY A 125 0.71 -7.20 -7.22
C GLY A 125 1.01 -7.83 -8.58
N ARG A 126 2.14 -8.54 -8.71
CA ARG A 126 2.51 -9.23 -9.96
C ARG A 126 1.56 -10.38 -10.29
N LEU A 127 1.12 -11.13 -9.28
CA LEU A 127 0.22 -12.27 -9.46
C LEU A 127 -1.21 -11.82 -9.76
N SER A 128 -1.64 -10.69 -9.19
CA SER A 128 -2.99 -10.16 -9.36
C SER A 128 -3.29 -9.67 -10.78
N ARG A 129 -2.27 -9.24 -11.56
CA ARG A 129 -2.27 -8.69 -12.95
C ARG A 129 -3.37 -7.69 -13.32
N ARG A 130 -4.64 -8.01 -13.06
CA ARG A 130 -5.85 -7.23 -13.27
C ARG A 130 -6.10 -6.16 -12.20
N ALA A 131 -5.65 -6.34 -10.96
CA ALA A 131 -5.95 -5.39 -9.88
C ALA A 131 -4.85 -5.33 -8.79
N PRO A 132 -3.59 -5.00 -9.14
CA PRO A 132 -2.45 -5.04 -8.21
C PRO A 132 -2.65 -4.18 -6.95
N LEU A 133 -3.19 -2.97 -7.10
CA LEU A 133 -3.46 -2.06 -5.98
C LEU A 133 -4.57 -2.58 -5.06
N ALA A 134 -5.67 -3.07 -5.62
CA ALA A 134 -6.76 -3.61 -4.82
C ALA A 134 -6.29 -4.80 -3.96
N THR A 135 -5.44 -5.67 -4.52
CA THR A 135 -4.89 -6.80 -3.76
C THR A 135 -3.89 -6.34 -2.69
N ALA A 136 -3.07 -5.32 -2.96
CA ALA A 136 -2.20 -4.72 -1.95
C ALA A 136 -3.00 -4.08 -0.79
N VAL A 137 -4.10 -3.40 -1.09
CA VAL A 137 -5.01 -2.86 -0.07
C VAL A 137 -5.62 -4.00 0.76
N TRP A 138 -6.04 -5.09 0.13
CA TRP A 138 -6.55 -6.27 0.86
C TRP A 138 -5.50 -6.89 1.79
N VAL A 139 -4.24 -7.00 1.35
CA VAL A 139 -3.13 -7.45 2.21
C VAL A 139 -2.98 -6.50 3.41
N ALA A 140 -2.99 -5.19 3.18
CA ALA A 140 -2.86 -4.20 4.27
C ALA A 140 -4.02 -4.29 5.27
N LEU A 141 -5.26 -4.43 4.79
CA LEU A 141 -6.43 -4.59 5.66
C LEU A 141 -6.41 -5.91 6.42
N ALA A 142 -5.99 -7.00 5.77
CA ALA A 142 -5.85 -8.28 6.42
C ALA A 142 -4.75 -8.26 7.48
N TRP A 143 -3.66 -7.52 7.26
CA TRP A 143 -2.63 -7.24 8.27
C TRP A 143 -3.20 -6.45 9.45
N ILE A 144 -3.96 -5.38 9.21
CA ILE A 144 -4.63 -4.61 10.26
C ILE A 144 -5.58 -5.50 11.08
N ALA A 145 -6.38 -6.33 10.42
CA ALA A 145 -7.28 -7.26 11.09
C ALA A 145 -6.49 -8.28 11.94
N TRP A 146 -5.42 -8.83 11.38
CA TRP A 146 -4.50 -9.72 12.11
C TRP A 146 -3.89 -9.04 13.33
N LEU A 147 -3.54 -7.76 13.26
CA LEU A 147 -3.02 -7.00 14.40
C LEU A 147 -4.04 -6.79 15.48
N ILE A 148 -5.27 -6.42 15.11
CA ILE A 148 -6.37 -6.30 16.07
C ILE A 148 -6.58 -7.64 16.78
N ILE A 149 -6.64 -8.73 16.02
CA ILE A 149 -6.76 -10.09 16.56
C ILE A 149 -5.59 -10.42 17.48
N SER A 150 -4.35 -10.14 17.06
CA SER A 150 -3.15 -10.42 17.83
C SER A 150 -3.11 -9.61 19.13
N VAL A 151 -3.48 -8.33 19.11
CA VAL A 151 -3.59 -7.51 20.32
C VAL A 151 -4.68 -8.02 21.25
N VAL A 152 -5.83 -8.43 20.72
CA VAL A 152 -6.96 -8.95 21.52
C VAL A 152 -6.65 -10.32 22.11
N LEU A 153 -5.97 -11.19 21.37
CA LEU A 153 -5.70 -12.58 21.76
C LEU A 153 -4.34 -12.77 22.44
N SER A 154 -3.44 -11.78 22.41
CA SER A 154 -2.09 -11.93 22.93
C SER A 154 -2.06 -11.95 24.47
N PRO A 155 -1.51 -13.02 25.08
CA PRO A 155 -1.18 -13.03 26.50
C PRO A 155 -0.22 -11.90 26.89
N VAL A 156 0.61 -11.42 25.96
CA VAL A 156 1.53 -10.30 26.18
C VAL A 156 0.79 -8.96 26.24
N ALA A 157 -0.30 -8.78 25.49
CA ALA A 157 -1.15 -7.60 25.63
C ALA A 157 -1.87 -7.59 26.98
N VAL A 158 -2.30 -8.77 27.45
CA VAL A 158 -2.81 -8.97 28.82
C VAL A 158 -1.72 -8.70 29.86
N TRP A 159 -0.49 -9.17 29.63
CA TRP A 159 0.64 -8.99 30.55
C TRP A 159 1.12 -7.53 30.61
N MET A 160 1.21 -6.84 29.47
CA MET A 160 1.52 -5.39 29.37
C MET A 160 0.43 -4.52 30.00
N LEU A 161 -0.84 -4.95 30.01
CA LEU A 161 -1.91 -4.28 30.76
C LEU A 161 -1.76 -4.44 32.28
N LEU A 162 -1.05 -5.48 32.73
CA LEU A 162 -0.88 -5.85 34.14
C LEU A 162 0.46 -5.41 34.73
N THR A 163 1.47 -5.12 33.90
CA THR A 163 2.78 -4.61 34.34
C THR A 163 2.94 -3.11 34.02
N PRO A 164 3.11 -2.23 35.03
CA PRO A 164 3.38 -0.82 34.79
C PRO A 164 4.81 -0.68 34.25
N VAL A 165 4.95 -0.42 32.94
CA VAL A 165 6.26 -0.18 32.33
C VAL A 165 6.55 1.31 32.41
N GLY A 166 7.43 1.68 33.34
CA GLY A 166 8.00 3.01 33.37
C GLY A 166 8.77 3.29 32.08
N SER A 167 8.41 4.40 31.43
CA SER A 167 9.11 5.06 30.32
C SER A 167 9.30 4.24 29.03
N VAL A 168 8.37 4.38 28.06
CA VAL A 168 8.63 4.92 26.70
C VAL A 168 7.28 5.31 26.06
N THR A 169 7.08 6.62 25.79
CA THR A 169 5.97 7.22 24.99
C THR A 169 4.65 6.44 24.97
N GLU A 170 3.97 6.48 26.11
CA GLU A 170 2.64 5.92 26.29
C GLU A 170 1.56 6.93 25.89
N VAL A 171 0.63 6.53 25.02
CA VAL A 171 -0.60 7.29 24.74
C VAL A 171 -1.74 6.61 25.47
N ASN A 172 -2.43 7.36 26.34
CA ASN A 172 -3.62 6.88 27.02
C ASN A 172 -4.86 7.19 26.18
N LEU A 173 -5.45 6.16 25.59
CA LEU A 173 -6.69 6.23 24.81
C LEU A 173 -7.76 5.42 25.55
N ALA A 174 -8.81 6.10 26.03
CA ALA A 174 -9.94 5.48 26.74
C ALA A 174 -9.53 4.61 27.95
N GLY A 175 -8.52 5.03 28.72
CA GLY A 175 -8.04 4.31 29.90
C GLY A 175 -7.13 3.12 29.59
N ARG A 176 -6.70 2.95 28.33
CA ARG A 176 -5.72 1.95 27.92
C ARG A 176 -4.43 2.63 27.46
N THR A 177 -3.33 2.13 27.99
CA THR A 177 -1.98 2.60 27.69
C THR A 177 -1.45 1.90 26.44
N PHE A 178 -1.13 2.65 25.39
CA PHE A 178 -0.54 2.12 24.16
C PHE A 178 0.88 2.66 23.98
N SER A 179 1.84 1.76 23.76
CA SER A 179 3.19 2.15 23.34
C SER A 179 3.17 2.49 21.85
N ILE A 180 3.48 3.74 21.49
CA ILE A 180 3.60 4.16 20.07
C ILE A 180 4.68 3.33 19.38
N VAL A 181 5.75 3.00 20.10
CA VAL A 181 6.90 2.24 19.58
C VAL A 181 6.43 0.88 19.06
N ALA A 182 5.56 0.18 19.80
CA ALA A 182 5.07 -1.14 19.39
C ALA A 182 4.30 -1.16 18.06
N GLY A 183 3.68 -0.04 17.64
CA GLY A 183 2.91 0.03 16.39
C GLY A 183 3.72 0.43 15.14
N VAL A 184 4.98 0.84 15.28
CA VAL A 184 5.80 1.30 14.15
C VAL A 184 6.13 0.18 13.15
N PRO A 185 6.54 -1.05 13.55
CA PRO A 185 6.81 -2.13 12.61
C PRO A 185 5.61 -2.44 11.73
N ASP A 186 4.42 -2.35 12.30
CA ASP A 186 3.15 -2.62 11.61
C ASP A 186 2.78 -1.57 10.58
N LEU A 187 3.00 -0.29 10.91
CA LEU A 187 2.86 0.79 9.94
C LEU A 187 3.84 0.61 8.78
N LEU A 188 5.06 0.13 9.05
CA LEU A 188 6.05 -0.14 8.01
C LEU A 188 5.65 -1.31 7.11
N VAL A 189 4.97 -2.35 7.61
CA VAL A 189 4.37 -3.38 6.75
C VAL A 189 3.38 -2.75 5.78
N ILE A 190 2.45 -1.94 6.29
CA ILE A 190 1.40 -1.32 5.47
C ILE A 190 2.03 -0.44 4.38
N ILE A 191 2.99 0.42 4.76
CA ILE A 191 3.74 1.26 3.82
C ILE A 191 4.46 0.39 2.79
N GLY A 192 5.14 -0.68 3.23
CA GLY A 192 5.86 -1.59 2.36
C GLY A 192 4.96 -2.27 1.33
N VAL A 193 3.83 -2.85 1.78
CA VAL A 193 2.83 -3.53 0.94
C VAL A 193 2.31 -2.57 -0.13
N LEU A 194 1.92 -1.36 0.26
CA LEU A 194 1.43 -0.35 -0.66
C LEU A 194 2.51 0.09 -1.66
N ALA A 195 3.74 0.33 -1.20
CA ALA A 195 4.87 0.71 -2.06
C ALA A 195 5.20 -0.40 -3.08
N GLY A 196 5.24 -1.67 -2.65
CA GLY A 196 5.48 -2.82 -3.52
C GLY A 196 4.39 -2.98 -4.58
N GLY A 197 3.12 -2.90 -4.19
CA GLY A 197 1.99 -2.97 -5.13
C GLY A 197 1.96 -1.79 -6.11
N PHE A 198 2.28 -0.60 -5.63
CA PHE A 198 2.37 0.61 -6.45
C PHE A 198 3.49 0.52 -7.49
N ALA A 199 4.69 0.04 -7.10
CA ALA A 199 5.81 -0.13 -8.01
C ALA A 199 5.49 -1.09 -9.16
N VAL A 200 4.74 -2.17 -8.88
CA VAL A 200 4.27 -3.11 -9.92
C VAL A 200 3.27 -2.44 -10.87
N THR A 201 2.37 -1.62 -10.31
CA THR A 201 1.37 -0.90 -11.09
C THR A 201 2.03 0.08 -12.06
N LEU A 202 3.01 0.85 -11.59
CA LEU A 202 3.77 1.78 -12.43
C LEU A 202 4.52 1.07 -13.57
N ARG A 203 5.09 -0.11 -13.32
CA ARG A 203 5.77 -0.91 -14.35
C ARG A 203 4.81 -1.53 -15.36
N SER A 204 3.55 -1.75 -14.97
CA SER A 204 2.53 -2.38 -15.82
C SER A 204 1.73 -1.37 -16.63
N ALA A 205 1.88 -0.07 -16.35
CA ALA A 205 1.26 0.98 -17.13
C ALA A 205 1.74 0.89 -18.59
N PRO A 206 0.83 0.87 -19.58
CA PRO A 206 1.22 0.93 -20.98
C PRO A 206 2.15 2.13 -21.17
N GLY A 207 3.36 1.89 -21.69
CA GLY A 207 4.28 2.98 -22.01
C GLY A 207 3.57 4.02 -22.88
N PRO A 208 3.96 5.31 -22.81
CA PRO A 208 3.37 6.33 -23.65
C PRO A 208 3.37 5.80 -25.06
N ARG A 209 2.18 5.59 -25.64
CA ARG A 209 2.05 5.21 -27.03
C ARG A 209 2.78 6.31 -27.77
N THR A 210 4.01 6.04 -28.18
CA THR A 210 4.70 6.86 -29.17
C THR A 210 3.72 6.84 -30.30
N SER A 211 3.01 7.95 -30.50
CA SER A 211 2.05 8.11 -31.57
C SER A 211 2.84 7.78 -32.81
N GLY A 212 2.66 6.54 -33.28
CA GLY A 212 3.35 6.05 -34.44
C GLY A 212 2.98 7.05 -35.49
N ARG A 213 3.97 7.84 -35.93
CA ARG A 213 3.92 8.52 -37.21
C ARG A 213 3.44 7.45 -38.17
N SER A 214 2.18 7.55 -38.55
CA SER A 214 1.60 6.64 -39.52
C SER A 214 2.53 6.70 -40.73
N PRO A 215 3.08 5.59 -41.22
CA PRO A 215 4.01 5.60 -42.38
C PRO A 215 3.34 6.03 -43.69
N LEU A 216 2.12 6.59 -43.64
CA LEU A 216 1.24 6.83 -44.78
C LEU A 216 1.61 8.05 -45.64
N SER A 217 2.76 8.71 -45.44
CA SER A 217 3.15 9.87 -46.26
C SER A 217 4.16 9.58 -47.38
N ALA A 218 4.43 8.31 -47.73
CA ALA A 218 5.28 7.97 -48.88
C ALA A 218 4.45 7.32 -50.00
N ARG A 219 3.53 8.09 -50.60
CA ARG A 219 2.98 7.76 -51.93
C ARG A 219 3.77 8.60 -52.94
N PRO A 220 4.60 8.01 -53.82
CA PRO A 220 5.24 8.76 -54.89
C PRO A 220 4.17 9.23 -55.90
N PRO A 221 4.33 10.42 -56.50
CA PRO A 221 3.50 10.85 -57.60
C PRO A 221 3.83 9.99 -58.84
N HIS A 222 2.80 9.39 -59.42
CA HIS A 222 2.80 8.83 -60.77
C HIS A 222 1.92 9.70 -61.65
#